data_AF-A0A831X3D0-F1
#
_entry.id   AF-A0A831X3D0-F1
#
_cell.length_a   1.000
_cell.length_b   1.000
_cell.length_c   1.000
_cell.angle_alpha   90.00
_cell.angle_beta   90.00
_cell.angle_gamma   90.00
#
_symmetry.space_group_name_H-M   'P 1'
#
loop_
_entity.id
_entity.type
_entity.pdbx_description
1 polymer ?
#
loop_
_entity_poly.entity_id
_entity_poly.type
_entity_poly.pdbx_seq_one_letter_code
_entity_poly.pdbx_strand_id
1 'polypeptide(L)'
;MKESSFYKFIVEEGMKEGREKGLQERLQEGLQQGLQQGKVETAAEMLLMLVAKRFPGLDVATEIERIRDAAVLQQLCLEVIDMPDAAALEKRLAEIIKQSESNS
;
A
#
# COMPACT_ATOMS: atom_id res chain seq x y z
N MET A 1 -34.57 -29.97 -24.48
CA MET A 1 -33.67 -28.84 -24.83
C MET A 1 -32.37 -28.83 -24.03
N LYS A 2 -32.35 -29.09 -22.71
CA LYS A 2 -31.12 -29.14 -21.89
C LYS A 2 -30.16 -30.32 -22.17
N GLU A 3 -30.60 -31.31 -22.94
CA GLU A 3 -29.79 -32.50 -23.28
C GLU A 3 -29.11 -32.43 -24.66
N SER A 4 -29.40 -31.39 -25.45
CA SER A 4 -28.76 -31.19 -26.75
C SER A 4 -27.26 -30.96 -26.58
N SER A 5 -26.45 -31.59 -27.43
CA SER A 5 -24.99 -31.38 -27.48
C SER A 5 -24.62 -29.90 -27.61
N PHE A 6 -25.45 -29.11 -28.30
CA PHE A 6 -25.24 -27.67 -28.44
C PHE A 6 -25.46 -26.90 -27.12
N TYR A 7 -26.44 -27.33 -26.31
CA TYR A 7 -26.67 -26.73 -24.99
C TYR A 7 -25.51 -27.03 -24.03
N LYS A 8 -24.99 -28.26 -24.05
CA LYS A 8 -23.80 -28.64 -23.27
C LYS A 8 -22.57 -27.82 -23.68
N PHE A 9 -22.36 -27.64 -24.98
CA PHE A 9 -21.27 -26.81 -25.51
C PHE A 9 -21.35 -25.36 -24.99
N ILE A 10 -22.53 -24.72 -25.06
CA ILE A 10 -22.70 -23.35 -24.54
C ILE A 10 -22.42 -23.28 -23.04
N VAL A 11 -22.89 -24.26 -22.26
CA VAL A 11 -22.65 -24.28 -20.81
C VAL A 11 -21.17 -24.50 -20.50
N GLU A 12 -20.49 -25.41 -21.18
CA GLU A 12 -19.06 -25.66 -21.01
C GLU A 12 -18.22 -24.43 -21.37
N GLU A 13 -18.52 -23.78 -22.49
CA GLU A 13 -17.82 -22.54 -22.89
C GLU A 13 -18.10 -21.40 -21.92
N GLY A 14 -19.35 -21.22 -21.48
CA GLY A 14 -19.68 -20.22 -20.47
C GLY A 14 -19.01 -20.46 -19.12
N MET A 15 -18.83 -21.73 -18.72
CA MET A 15 -18.07 -22.09 -17.51
C MET A 15 -16.58 -21.81 -17.65
N LYS A 16 -15.98 -22.11 -18.82
CA LYS A 16 -14.57 -21.77 -19.10
C LYS A 16 -14.36 -20.26 -19.08
N GLU A 17 -15.18 -19.52 -19.81
CA GLU A 17 -15.09 -18.05 -19.89
C GLU A 17 -15.29 -17.42 -18.51
N GLY A 18 -16.27 -17.89 -17.72
CA GLY A 18 -16.49 -17.43 -16.36
C GLY A 18 -15.30 -17.72 -15.43
N ARG A 19 -14.66 -18.88 -15.57
CA ARG A 19 -13.46 -19.24 -14.80
C ARG A 19 -12.25 -18.38 -15.19
N GLU A 20 -12.06 -18.12 -16.47
CA GLU A 20 -10.97 -17.28 -16.98
C GLU A 20 -11.13 -15.84 -16.51
N LYS A 21 -12.31 -15.25 -16.69
CA LYS A 21 -12.60 -13.88 -16.20
C LYS A 21 -12.43 -13.76 -14.70
N GLY A 22 -13.02 -14.69 -13.94
CA GLY A 22 -12.90 -14.68 -12.47
C GLY A 22 -11.49 -14.95 -11.95
N LEU A 23 -10.62 -15.59 -12.72
CA LEU A 23 -9.19 -15.72 -12.39
C LEU A 23 -8.44 -14.43 -12.71
N GLN A 24 -8.71 -13.83 -13.87
CA GLN A 24 -8.07 -12.59 -14.30
C GLN A 24 -8.37 -11.43 -13.35
N GLU A 25 -9.63 -11.26 -12.95
CA GLU A 25 -10.06 -10.23 -11.99
C GLU A 25 -9.32 -10.38 -10.65
N ARG A 26 -9.32 -11.59 -10.06
CA ARG A 26 -8.64 -11.85 -8.78
C ARG A 26 -7.12 -11.69 -8.87
N LEU A 27 -6.51 -12.08 -9.99
CA LEU A 27 -5.08 -11.86 -10.21
C LEU A 27 -4.77 -10.36 -10.28
N GLN A 28 -5.61 -9.58 -10.96
CA GLN A 28 -5.44 -8.14 -11.09
C GLN A 28 -5.60 -7.43 -9.74
N GLU A 29 -6.60 -7.80 -8.95
CA GLU A 29 -6.79 -7.29 -7.59
C GLU A 29 -5.59 -7.64 -6.69
N GLY A 30 -5.15 -8.90 -6.69
CA GLY A 30 -4.01 -9.34 -5.91
C GLY A 30 -2.71 -8.64 -6.29
N LEU A 31 -2.47 -8.44 -7.60
CA LEU A 31 -1.31 -7.71 -8.09
C LEU A 31 -1.35 -6.24 -7.66
N GLN A 32 -2.51 -5.57 -7.74
CA GLN A 32 -2.66 -4.18 -7.30
C GLN A 32 -2.42 -4.04 -5.80
N GLN A 33 -2.98 -4.94 -4.98
CA GLN A 33 -2.75 -4.95 -3.54
C GLN A 33 -1.28 -5.15 -3.20
N GLY A 34 -0.62 -6.13 -3.84
CA GLY A 34 0.81 -6.40 -3.64
C GLY A 34 1.70 -5.23 -4.05
N LEU A 35 1.40 -4.58 -5.19
CA LEU A 35 2.13 -3.38 -5.63
C LEU A 35 1.94 -2.21 -4.66
N GLN A 36 0.74 -2.02 -4.14
CA GLN A 36 0.46 -0.95 -3.18
C GLN A 36 1.20 -1.20 -1.86
N GLN A 37 1.17 -2.44 -1.35
CA GLN A 37 1.88 -2.82 -0.14
C GLN A 37 3.40 -2.64 -0.30
N GLY A 38 3.98 -3.12 -1.40
CA GLY A 38 5.41 -2.98 -1.66
C GLY A 38 5.88 -1.51 -1.75
N LYS A 39 5.03 -0.61 -2.27
CA LYS A 39 5.33 0.84 -2.29
C LYS A 39 5.38 1.44 -0.88
N VAL A 40 4.44 1.05 -0.01
CA VAL A 40 4.39 1.52 1.38
C VAL A 40 5.61 1.01 2.15
N GLU A 41 5.91 -0.28 2.07
CA GLU A 41 7.05 -0.91 2.75
C GLU A 41 8.37 -0.25 2.31
N THR A 42 8.59 -0.13 1.00
CA THR A 42 9.80 0.50 0.45
C THR A 42 9.96 1.96 0.90
N ALA A 43 8.87 2.73 0.92
CA ALA A 43 8.92 4.13 1.34
C ALA A 43 9.18 4.27 2.85
N ALA A 44 8.58 3.40 3.67
CA ALA A 44 8.80 3.36 5.11
C ALA A 44 10.26 3.00 5.45
N GLU A 45 10.81 1.97 4.81
CA GLU A 45 12.21 1.58 4.97
C GLU A 45 13.17 2.71 4.58
N MET A 46 12.91 3.38 3.46
CA MET A 46 13.71 4.53 3.04
C MET A 46 13.66 5.66 4.05
N LEU A 47 12.48 5.97 4.58
CA LEU A 47 12.31 7.01 5.59
C LEU A 47 13.08 6.66 6.86
N LEU A 48 12.98 5.41 7.35
CA LEU A 48 13.71 4.96 8.53
C LEU A 48 15.24 5.10 8.37
N MET A 49 15.77 4.75 7.20
CA MET A 49 17.20 4.94 6.91
C MET A 49 17.61 6.42 6.93
N LEU A 50 16.80 7.30 6.35
CA LEU A 50 17.06 8.74 6.35
C LEU A 50 16.99 9.33 7.76
N VAL A 51 16.00 8.91 8.55
CA VAL A 51 15.85 9.34 9.95
C VAL A 51 17.03 8.89 10.78
N ALA A 52 17.42 7.61 10.71
CA ALA A 52 18.57 7.10 11.44
C ALA A 52 19.87 7.84 11.09
N LYS A 53 20.01 8.27 9.83
CA LYS A 53 21.17 9.05 9.37
C LYS A 53 21.16 10.49 9.87
N ARG A 54 20.01 11.17 9.84
CA ARG A 54 19.92 12.60 10.19
C ARG A 54 19.77 12.83 11.69
N PHE A 55 19.04 11.95 12.36
CA PHE A 55 18.70 12.04 13.78
C PHE A 55 19.13 10.75 14.49
N PRO A 56 20.44 10.54 14.70
CA PRO A 56 20.94 9.32 15.34
C PRO A 56 20.29 9.10 16.71
N GLY A 57 19.77 7.89 16.94
CA GLY A 57 19.14 7.51 18.21
C GLY A 57 17.66 7.87 18.33
N LEU A 58 17.06 8.50 17.31
CA LEU A 58 15.62 8.72 17.26
C LEU A 58 14.89 7.42 16.87
N ASP A 59 13.96 6.98 17.70
CA ASP A 59 13.10 5.83 17.43
C ASP A 59 11.69 6.31 17.04
N VAL A 60 11.33 6.12 15.77
CA VAL A 60 10.04 6.49 15.18
C VAL A 60 9.46 5.36 14.31
N ALA A 61 9.95 4.13 14.51
CA ALA A 61 9.54 2.99 13.69
C ALA A 61 8.02 2.73 13.80
N THR A 62 7.50 2.79 15.02
CA THR A 62 6.08 2.55 15.29
C THR A 62 5.19 3.61 14.62
N GLU A 63 5.60 4.87 14.65
CA GLU A 63 4.89 5.99 14.05
C GLU A 63 4.86 5.86 12.53
N ILE A 64 6.00 5.52 11.91
CA ILE A 64 6.13 5.36 10.47
C ILE A 64 5.31 4.16 9.98
N GLU A 65 5.32 3.04 10.69
CA GLU A 65 4.55 1.83 10.34
C GLU A 65 3.03 2.07 10.34
N ARG A 66 2.54 3.05 11.11
CA ARG A 66 1.12 3.43 11.13
C ARG A 66 0.69 4.18 9.87
N ILE A 67 1.63 4.73 9.10
CA ILE A 67 1.36 5.46 7.87
C ILE A 67 1.26 4.45 6.71
N ARG A 68 0.03 4.19 6.25
CA ARG A 68 -0.24 3.24 5.15
C ARG A 68 -0.31 3.90 3.76
N ASP A 69 0.00 5.19 3.68
CA ASP A 69 0.04 5.94 2.43
C ASP A 69 1.48 6.14 1.96
N ALA A 70 1.81 5.50 0.85
CA ALA A 70 3.14 5.58 0.24
C ALA A 70 3.50 7.01 -0.19
N ALA A 71 2.54 7.82 -0.64
CA ALA A 71 2.81 9.19 -1.06
C ALA A 71 3.18 10.07 0.13
N VAL A 72 2.52 9.88 1.27
CA VAL A 72 2.85 10.57 2.52
C VAL A 72 4.25 10.19 3.01
N LEU A 73 4.60 8.90 2.97
CA LEU A 73 5.94 8.43 3.33
C LEU A 73 7.02 8.99 2.40
N GLN A 74 6.78 8.98 1.09
CA GLN A 74 7.70 9.56 0.10
C GLN A 74 7.90 11.06 0.31
N GLN A 75 6.83 11.78 0.63
CA GLN A 75 6.90 13.21 0.95
C GLN A 75 7.73 13.45 2.21
N LEU A 76 7.54 12.63 3.26
CA LEU A 76 8.36 12.69 4.47
C LEU A 76 9.84 12.43 4.19
N CYS A 77 10.19 11.52 3.27
CA CYS A 77 11.59 11.31 2.87
C CYS A 77 12.24 12.59 2.33
N LEU A 78 11.48 13.39 1.57
CA LEU A 78 11.97 14.67 1.06
C LEU A 78 12.07 15.71 2.17
N GLU A 79 11.04 15.83 3.01
CA GLU A 79 10.98 16.82 4.09
C GLU A 79 12.08 16.59 5.14
N VAL A 80 12.37 15.33 5.48
CA VAL A 80 13.37 14.99 6.51
C VAL A 80 14.72 15.58 6.20
N ILE A 81 15.10 15.72 4.92
CA ILE A 81 16.40 16.26 4.49
C ILE A 81 16.55 17.75 4.83
N ASP A 82 15.46 18.47 5.06
CA ASP A 82 15.49 19.91 5.37
C ASP A 82 15.03 20.23 6.80
N MET A 83 14.57 19.23 7.57
CA MET A 83 14.09 19.42 8.94
C MET A 83 15.18 19.81 9.94
N PRO A 84 15.01 20.86 10.75
CA PRO A 84 16.08 21.36 11.62
C PRO A 84 16.52 20.37 12.70
N ASP A 85 15.59 19.59 13.26
CA ASP A 85 15.82 18.69 14.38
C ASP A 85 14.80 17.53 14.43
N ALA A 86 15.02 16.60 15.37
CA ALA A 86 14.16 15.46 15.63
C ALA A 86 12.75 15.88 16.09
N ALA A 87 12.65 16.96 16.88
CA ALA A 87 11.36 17.43 17.40
C ALA A 87 10.42 17.92 16.28
N ALA A 88 10.98 18.54 15.23
CA ALA A 88 10.22 18.91 14.04
C ALA A 88 9.64 17.68 13.31
N LEU A 89 10.42 16.60 13.22
CA LEU A 89 9.96 15.34 12.63
C LEU A 89 8.86 14.68 13.48
N GLU A 90 9.09 14.53 14.79
CA GLU A 90 8.12 13.93 15.71
C GLU A 90 6.77 14.66 15.66
N LYS A 91 6.81 16.00 15.66
CA LYS A 91 5.60 16.82 15.51
C LYS A 91 4.89 16.55 14.18
N ARG A 92 5.64 16.48 13.08
CA ARG A 92 5.07 16.22 11.75
C ARG A 92 4.42 14.84 11.67
N LEU A 93 5.06 13.81 12.22
CA LEU A 93 4.50 12.45 12.30
C LEU A 93 3.21 12.43 13.12
N ALA A 94 3.19 13.10 14.27
CA ALA A 94 2.00 13.21 15.11
C ALA A 94 0.83 13.92 14.39
N GLU A 95 1.10 14.98 13.62
CA GLU A 95 0.09 15.68 12.81
C GLU A 95 -0.53 14.76 11.75
N ILE A 96 0.29 13.99 11.04
CA ILE A 96 -0.15 13.04 10.01
C ILE A 96 -1.02 11.94 10.62
N ILE A 97 -0.57 11.34 11.72
CA ILE A 97 -1.30 10.27 12.42
C ILE A 97 -2.65 10.78 12.94
N LYS A 98 -2.71 11.99 13.49
CA LYS A 98 -3.96 12.59 13.96
C LYS A 98 -4.94 12.87 12.81
N GLN A 99 -4.43 13.27 11.64
CA GLN A 99 -5.26 13.53 10.46
C GLN A 99 -5.87 12.25 9.89
N SER A 100 -5.13 11.12 9.92
CA SER A 100 -5.69 9.83 9.49
C SER A 100 -6.78 9.31 10.43
N GLU A 101 -6.62 9.54 11.74
CA GLU A 101 -7.63 9.21 12.76
C GLU A 101 -8.90 10.08 12.66
N SER A 102 -8.76 11.34 12.24
CA SER A 102 -9.90 12.28 12.14
C SER A 102 -10.74 12.12 10.86
N ASN A 103 -10.19 11.46 9.84
CA ASN A 103 -10.85 11.20 8.56
C ASN A 103 -11.48 9.80 8.45
N SER A 104 -11.47 9.04 9.56
CA SER A 104 -12.08 7.71 9.70
C SER A 104 -13.39 7.80 10.48
#